data_AF-A0A4U7DZ52-F1
#
_entry.id   AF-A0A4U7DZ52-F1
#
_cell.length_a   1.000
_cell.length_b   1.000
_cell.length_c   1.000
_cell.angle_alpha   90.00
_cell.angle_beta   90.00
_cell.angle_gamma   90.00
#
_symmetry.space_group_name_H-M   'P 1'
#
loop_
_entity.id
_entity.type
_entity.pdbx_description
1 polymer ?
#
loop_
_entity_poly.entity_id
_entity_poly.type
_entity_poly.pdbx_seq_one_letter_code
_entity_poly.pdbx_strand_id
1 'polypeptide(L)'
;MEDTSTRSESESPPEEPVDPAPDGPDDPGPTGEDGGRSAADEETRDDETDIEALRERVESEYDFDDFGPSDMARMSAEEWDAAFDPDTWITGDRLLDRVDAELKSRIATRDVFGVLERVREDGEERILVYSDEGYAIIRPTGEVRGEGTVLRDIEPVVALAAMDSYEVPEPPEDWSLPHPDSVPEGSGEFGNLVVQAVAAIQVLAGAALLVASAVADLGTIVAPVMGIVFLLVGVFLFAMVANARLSDRFRSEEYRERLRALREAKERPEFVPVEDGVVTDGDAAATDRDRDE
;
A
#
# COMPACT_ATOMS: atom_id res chain seq x y z
N MET A 1 11.19 -30.19 -32.56
CA MET A 1 10.70 -29.63 -33.84
C MET A 1 9.20 -29.80 -33.84
N GLU A 2 8.49 -28.87 -33.20
CA GLU A 2 7.11 -28.50 -33.49
C GLU A 2 7.02 -27.00 -33.15
N ASP A 3 6.32 -26.28 -34.02
CA ASP A 3 6.60 -24.91 -34.42
C ASP A 3 6.09 -23.81 -33.49
N THR A 4 6.83 -22.69 -33.54
CA THR A 4 6.43 -21.35 -33.12
C THR A 4 5.44 -20.78 -34.15
N SER A 5 4.41 -20.02 -33.74
CA SER A 5 3.96 -18.78 -34.43
C SER A 5 2.75 -18.10 -33.77
N THR A 6 2.97 -16.82 -33.43
CA THR A 6 2.09 -15.62 -33.60
C THR A 6 0.72 -15.60 -32.89
N ARG A 7 0.50 -14.80 -31.84
CA ARG A 7 0.26 -13.33 -31.82
C ARG A 7 -0.80 -12.89 -32.84
N SER A 8 -2.02 -12.65 -32.36
CA SER A 8 -3.02 -11.81 -33.02
C SER A 8 -3.43 -10.71 -32.06
N GLU A 9 -3.23 -9.49 -32.54
CA GLU A 9 -3.57 -8.21 -31.93
C GLU A 9 -5.04 -7.86 -32.17
N SER A 10 -5.56 -7.06 -31.22
CA SER A 10 -6.50 -5.94 -31.35
C SER A 10 -7.70 -6.05 -32.30
N GLU A 11 -8.90 -5.93 -31.72
CA GLU A 11 -10.02 -5.29 -32.41
C GLU A 11 -10.86 -4.49 -31.40
N SER A 12 -10.60 -3.19 -31.34
CA SER A 12 -11.43 -2.20 -30.64
C SER A 12 -12.58 -1.75 -31.57
N PRO A 13 -13.81 -1.54 -31.08
CA PRO A 13 -14.87 -0.96 -31.90
C PRO A 13 -14.61 0.53 -32.21
N PRO A 14 -15.06 1.05 -33.37
CA PRO A 14 -14.74 2.40 -33.82
C PRO A 14 -15.58 3.49 -33.14
N GLU A 15 -14.94 4.64 -32.95
CA GLU A 15 -15.50 5.91 -32.49
C GLU A 15 -16.40 6.55 -33.57
N GLU A 16 -17.59 7.03 -33.19
CA GLU A 16 -18.45 7.85 -34.05
C GLU A 16 -17.98 9.32 -34.07
N PRO A 17 -17.95 9.98 -35.24
CA PRO A 17 -17.49 11.35 -35.37
C PRO A 17 -18.57 12.38 -34.99
N VAL A 18 -18.14 13.38 -34.21
CA VAL A 18 -18.87 14.61 -33.88
C VAL A 18 -18.75 15.61 -35.04
N ASP A 19 -19.87 16.18 -35.50
CA ASP A 19 -19.91 17.33 -36.43
C ASP A 19 -20.60 18.54 -35.75
N PRO A 20 -20.23 19.80 -36.06
CA PRO A 20 -20.51 20.99 -35.25
C PRO A 20 -21.80 21.77 -35.62
N ALA A 21 -22.16 22.71 -34.73
CA ALA A 21 -23.37 23.56 -34.65
C ALA A 21 -23.70 24.44 -35.88
N PRO A 22 -24.90 25.11 -35.89
CA PRO A 22 -24.90 26.56 -35.58
C PRO A 22 -26.17 27.17 -34.93
N ASP A 23 -25.92 28.28 -34.21
CA ASP A 23 -26.66 29.55 -33.98
C ASP A 23 -28.17 29.62 -33.61
N GLY A 24 -28.46 30.47 -32.59
CA GLY A 24 -29.75 30.72 -31.93
C GLY A 24 -30.79 31.59 -32.66
N PRO A 25 -31.83 32.09 -31.94
CA PRO A 25 -31.78 33.51 -31.54
C PRO A 25 -32.43 33.87 -30.17
N ASP A 26 -32.17 35.12 -29.77
CA ASP A 26 -32.50 35.84 -28.53
C ASP A 26 -34.00 36.05 -28.14
N ASP A 27 -34.26 35.99 -26.82
CA ASP A 27 -35.05 36.84 -25.86
C ASP A 27 -36.49 37.36 -26.23
N PRO A 28 -37.49 37.45 -25.31
CA PRO A 28 -37.45 38.29 -24.09
C PRO A 28 -38.05 37.71 -22.79
N GLY A 29 -37.46 38.11 -21.65
CA GLY A 29 -38.03 37.84 -20.32
C GLY A 29 -39.36 38.55 -20.00
N PRO A 30 -39.97 38.20 -18.86
CA PRO A 30 -40.53 39.23 -18.00
C PRO A 30 -40.09 39.09 -16.54
N THR A 31 -39.84 40.24 -15.95
CA THR A 31 -39.70 40.53 -14.52
C THR A 31 -40.85 39.96 -13.69
N GLY A 32 -40.49 39.31 -12.58
CA GLY A 32 -41.38 39.00 -11.46
C GLY A 32 -40.54 38.67 -10.23
N GLU A 33 -40.37 39.64 -9.34
CA GLU A 33 -39.92 39.40 -7.96
C GLU A 33 -41.00 38.57 -7.24
N ASP A 34 -40.72 37.30 -6.97
CA ASP A 34 -41.22 36.62 -5.76
C ASP A 34 -40.31 35.43 -5.43
N GLY A 35 -40.10 35.17 -4.14
CA GLY A 35 -39.05 34.30 -3.62
C GLY A 35 -39.08 32.86 -4.12
N GLY A 36 -38.25 32.56 -5.12
CA GLY A 36 -37.91 31.19 -5.52
C GLY A 36 -36.74 30.69 -4.70
N ARG A 37 -37.02 29.96 -3.62
CA ARG A 37 -36.05 28.97 -3.12
C ARG A 37 -35.90 27.94 -4.24
N SER A 38 -34.68 27.78 -4.74
CA SER A 38 -34.34 26.94 -5.89
C SER A 38 -34.87 25.52 -5.72
N ALA A 39 -35.70 25.05 -6.66
CA ALA A 39 -36.11 23.64 -6.74
C ALA A 39 -34.91 22.70 -6.93
N ALA A 40 -33.79 23.20 -7.50
CA ALA A 40 -32.54 22.46 -7.61
C ALA A 40 -31.84 22.21 -6.25
N ASP A 41 -32.10 23.05 -5.25
CA ASP A 41 -31.58 22.88 -3.88
C ASP A 41 -32.50 21.96 -3.03
N GLU A 42 -33.73 21.71 -3.47
CA GLU A 42 -34.66 20.79 -2.79
C GLU A 42 -34.47 19.37 -3.31
N GLU A 43 -34.30 19.17 -4.62
CA GLU A 43 -34.10 17.84 -5.23
C GLU A 43 -32.80 17.16 -4.73
N THR A 44 -31.68 17.87 -4.67
CA THR A 44 -30.41 17.30 -4.16
C THR A 44 -30.44 16.98 -2.67
N ARG A 45 -31.21 17.74 -1.86
CA ARG A 45 -31.34 17.46 -0.42
C ARG A 45 -32.27 16.31 -0.12
N ASP A 46 -33.31 16.12 -0.94
CA ASP A 46 -34.22 14.98 -0.81
C ASP A 46 -33.46 13.68 -1.14
N ASP A 47 -32.63 13.66 -2.20
CA ASP A 47 -31.77 12.53 -2.56
C ASP A 47 -30.72 12.22 -1.46
N GLU A 48 -30.03 13.24 -0.93
CA GLU A 48 -29.02 13.06 0.13
C GLU A 48 -29.64 12.50 1.43
N THR A 49 -30.87 12.94 1.77
CA THR A 49 -31.61 12.43 2.93
C THR A 49 -32.07 10.98 2.73
N ASP A 50 -32.47 10.61 1.51
CA ASP A 50 -32.87 9.25 1.17
C ASP A 50 -31.68 8.28 1.18
N ILE A 51 -30.49 8.71 0.73
CA ILE A 51 -29.24 7.94 0.82
C ILE A 51 -28.79 7.75 2.27
N GLU A 52 -28.85 8.79 3.10
CA GLU A 52 -28.50 8.68 4.53
C GLU A 52 -29.45 7.71 5.27
N ALA A 53 -30.75 7.75 4.95
CA ALA A 53 -31.73 6.81 5.50
C ALA A 53 -31.51 5.37 5.00
N LEU A 54 -30.96 5.20 3.80
CA LEU A 54 -30.55 3.90 3.28
C LEU A 54 -29.28 3.39 3.98
N ARG A 55 -28.31 4.27 4.23
CA ARG A 55 -27.07 3.98 4.97
C ARG A 55 -27.35 3.47 6.38
N GLU A 56 -28.19 4.16 7.16
CA GLU A 56 -28.55 3.73 8.52
C GLU A 56 -29.20 2.33 8.52
N ARG A 57 -30.01 2.03 7.50
CA ARG A 57 -30.63 0.72 7.33
C ARG A 57 -29.60 -0.36 7.03
N VAL A 58 -28.67 -0.08 6.12
CA VAL A 58 -27.60 -1.02 5.74
C VAL A 58 -26.68 -1.30 6.94
N GLU A 59 -26.28 -0.27 7.70
CA GLU A 59 -25.50 -0.43 8.94
C GLU A 59 -26.22 -1.27 10.00
N SER A 60 -27.56 -1.29 9.99
CA SER A 60 -28.34 -2.15 10.88
C SER A 60 -28.49 -3.59 10.39
N GLU A 61 -28.46 -3.82 9.07
CA GLU A 61 -28.69 -5.13 8.46
C GLU A 61 -27.41 -5.95 8.32
N TYR A 62 -26.28 -5.28 8.07
CA TYR A 62 -24.99 -5.91 7.81
C TYR A 62 -23.99 -5.62 8.93
N ASP A 63 -23.28 -6.67 9.36
CA ASP A 63 -22.13 -6.54 10.25
C ASP A 63 -20.88 -6.30 9.41
N PHE A 64 -20.44 -5.03 9.34
CA PHE A 64 -19.28 -4.64 8.54
C PHE A 64 -17.95 -5.20 9.06
N ASP A 65 -17.87 -5.62 10.34
CA ASP A 65 -16.66 -6.21 10.92
C ASP A 65 -16.45 -7.68 10.48
N ASP A 66 -17.52 -8.40 10.13
CA ASP A 66 -17.49 -9.78 9.60
C ASP A 66 -18.09 -9.87 8.18
N PHE A 67 -17.92 -8.81 7.39
CA PHE A 67 -18.48 -8.72 6.05
C PHE A 67 -17.71 -9.58 5.04
N GLY A 68 -18.41 -10.51 4.38
CA GLY A 68 -17.80 -11.47 3.46
C GLY A 68 -18.41 -11.52 2.06
N PRO A 69 -17.88 -12.39 1.17
CA PRO A 69 -18.37 -12.52 -0.21
C PRO A 69 -19.85 -12.91 -0.34
N SER A 70 -20.41 -13.56 0.69
CA SER A 70 -21.84 -13.91 0.71
C SER A 70 -22.72 -12.69 1.00
N ASP A 71 -22.22 -11.71 1.72
CA ASP A 71 -22.91 -10.46 2.03
C ASP A 71 -22.86 -9.52 0.82
N MET A 72 -21.70 -9.46 0.15
CA MET A 72 -21.55 -8.78 -1.15
C MET A 72 -22.57 -9.25 -2.19
N ALA A 73 -22.87 -10.56 -2.21
CA ALA A 73 -23.84 -11.13 -3.15
C ALA A 73 -25.30 -10.86 -2.78
N ARG A 74 -25.58 -10.53 -1.52
CA ARG A 74 -26.93 -10.17 -1.04
C ARG A 74 -27.24 -8.70 -1.21
N MET A 75 -26.21 -7.85 -1.08
CA MET A 75 -26.33 -6.40 -1.12
C MET A 75 -26.67 -5.92 -2.53
N SER A 76 -27.71 -5.08 -2.62
CA SER A 76 -28.13 -4.44 -3.85
C SER A 76 -27.20 -3.26 -4.21
N ALA A 77 -27.25 -2.80 -5.47
CA ALA A 77 -26.42 -1.69 -5.92
C ALA A 77 -26.69 -0.39 -5.14
N GLU A 78 -27.95 -0.10 -4.84
CA GLU A 78 -28.37 1.09 -4.06
C GLU A 78 -27.86 1.03 -2.62
N GLU A 79 -27.88 -0.17 -1.99
CA GLU A 79 -27.31 -0.38 -0.66
C GLU A 79 -25.78 -0.23 -0.68
N TRP A 80 -25.12 -0.72 -1.74
CA TRP A 80 -23.69 -0.52 -1.99
C TRP A 80 -23.31 0.94 -2.10
N ASP A 81 -24.03 1.70 -2.93
CA ASP A 81 -23.78 3.14 -3.14
C ASP A 81 -24.00 3.93 -1.84
N ALA A 82 -25.02 3.58 -1.05
CA ALA A 82 -25.25 4.22 0.24
C ALA A 82 -24.18 3.89 1.30
N ALA A 83 -23.69 2.65 1.34
CA ALA A 83 -22.67 2.22 2.29
C ALA A 83 -21.25 2.67 1.92
N PHE A 84 -20.95 2.77 0.63
CA PHE A 84 -19.62 3.11 0.10
C PHE A 84 -19.68 4.37 -0.77
N ASP A 85 -20.30 5.40 -0.22
CA ASP A 85 -20.53 6.67 -0.91
C ASP A 85 -19.21 7.44 -1.10
N PRO A 86 -18.72 7.60 -2.34
CA PRO A 86 -17.47 8.30 -2.61
C PRO A 86 -17.54 9.79 -2.27
N ASP A 87 -18.74 10.39 -2.21
CA ASP A 87 -18.90 11.81 -1.87
C ASP A 87 -18.67 12.07 -0.37
N THR A 88 -18.72 11.02 0.46
CA THR A 88 -18.36 11.09 1.89
C THR A 88 -16.86 10.97 2.16
N TRP A 89 -16.08 10.60 1.14
CA TRP A 89 -14.64 10.43 1.31
C TRP A 89 -13.92 11.77 1.43
N ILE A 90 -12.91 11.81 2.29
CA ILE A 90 -12.04 12.96 2.47
C ILE A 90 -11.23 13.16 1.19
N THR A 91 -11.33 14.36 0.61
CA THR A 91 -10.55 14.83 -0.54
C THR A 91 -9.87 16.17 -0.23
N GLY A 92 -9.14 16.72 -1.19
CA GLY A 92 -8.45 18.01 -1.06
C GLY A 92 -7.18 17.94 -0.21
N ASP A 93 -6.79 19.09 0.34
CA ASP A 93 -5.59 19.21 1.18
C ASP A 93 -5.68 18.34 2.45
N ARG A 94 -6.90 18.15 2.99
CA ARG A 94 -7.14 17.28 4.15
C ARG A 94 -6.79 15.82 3.85
N LEU A 95 -7.05 15.35 2.63
CA LEU A 95 -6.63 14.01 2.21
C LEU A 95 -5.11 13.95 2.12
N LEU A 96 -4.48 14.94 1.50
CA LEU A 96 -3.03 14.98 1.37
C LEU A 96 -2.34 14.99 2.74
N ASP A 97 -2.83 15.76 3.70
CA ASP A 97 -2.30 15.76 5.08
C ASP A 97 -2.40 14.39 5.75
N ARG A 98 -3.53 13.70 5.58
CA ARG A 98 -3.73 12.33 6.10
C ARG A 98 -2.82 11.33 5.42
N VAL A 99 -2.71 11.38 4.09
CA VAL A 99 -1.83 10.50 3.31
C VAL A 99 -0.37 10.74 3.68
N ASP A 100 0.06 11.99 3.83
CA ASP A 100 1.43 12.34 4.23
C ASP A 100 1.79 11.73 5.60
N ALA A 101 0.90 11.86 6.59
CA ALA A 101 1.10 11.28 7.92
C ALA A 101 1.15 9.74 7.89
N GLU A 102 0.21 9.11 7.18
CA GLU A 102 0.16 7.65 7.04
C GLU A 102 1.40 7.11 6.32
N LEU A 103 1.84 7.76 5.25
CA LEU A 103 3.02 7.36 4.49
C LEU A 103 4.29 7.50 5.30
N LYS A 104 4.45 8.57 6.09
CA LYS A 104 5.57 8.70 7.03
C LYS A 104 5.59 7.53 8.01
N SER A 105 4.44 7.15 8.57
CA SER A 105 4.31 5.98 9.45
C SER A 105 4.71 4.67 8.74
N ARG A 106 4.23 4.43 7.52
CA ARG A 106 4.54 3.21 6.76
C ARG A 106 5.98 3.12 6.26
N ILE A 107 6.59 4.24 5.92
CA ILE A 107 8.02 4.29 5.57
C ILE A 107 8.86 3.96 6.81
N ALA A 108 8.48 4.49 7.98
CA ALA A 108 9.16 4.20 9.23
C ALA A 108 9.08 2.71 9.62
N THR A 109 7.93 2.07 9.42
CA THR A 109 7.73 0.63 9.67
C THR A 109 8.31 -0.27 8.58
N ARG A 110 8.74 0.32 7.44
CA ARG A 110 9.28 -0.37 6.24
C ARG A 110 8.21 -1.15 5.47
N ASP A 111 6.95 -0.77 5.62
CA ASP A 111 5.84 -1.31 4.82
C ASP A 111 5.77 -0.65 3.43
N VAL A 112 6.32 0.56 3.30
CA VAL A 112 6.49 1.28 2.02
C VAL A 112 7.96 1.65 1.84
N PHE A 113 8.52 1.39 0.66
CA PHE A 113 9.88 1.78 0.31
C PHE A 113 9.89 2.92 -0.70
N GLY A 114 10.21 4.14 -0.23
CA GLY A 114 10.37 5.29 -1.10
C GLY A 114 10.73 6.57 -0.35
N VAL A 115 11.11 7.60 -1.10
CA VAL A 115 11.22 8.98 -0.63
C VAL A 115 9.88 9.66 -0.84
N LEU A 116 9.41 10.37 0.18
CA LEU A 116 8.17 11.14 0.19
C LEU A 116 8.48 12.63 0.02
N GLU A 117 7.82 13.27 -0.94
CA GLU A 117 7.93 14.70 -1.22
C GLU A 117 6.53 15.31 -1.44
N ARG A 118 6.34 16.55 -0.97
CA ARG A 118 5.23 17.40 -1.43
C ARG A 118 5.67 18.23 -2.61
N VAL A 119 4.91 18.16 -3.69
CA VAL A 119 5.20 18.85 -4.94
C VAL A 119 3.99 19.66 -5.38
N ARG A 120 4.23 20.71 -6.15
CA ARG A 120 3.20 21.52 -6.79
C ARG A 120 3.35 21.39 -8.30
N GLU A 121 2.28 20.96 -8.96
CA GLU A 121 2.23 20.78 -10.41
C GLU A 121 0.92 21.38 -10.91
N ASP A 122 0.98 22.21 -11.96
CA ASP A 122 -0.17 22.97 -12.48
C ASP A 122 -0.86 23.88 -11.44
N GLY A 123 -0.15 24.27 -10.36
CA GLY A 123 -0.69 25.08 -9.27
C GLY A 123 -1.40 24.29 -8.17
N GLU A 124 -1.54 22.97 -8.32
CA GLU A 124 -2.15 22.08 -7.33
C GLU A 124 -1.08 21.38 -6.50
N GLU A 125 -1.29 21.25 -5.19
CA GLU A 125 -0.44 20.41 -4.35
C GLU A 125 -0.70 18.92 -4.63
N ARG A 126 0.38 18.14 -4.66
CA ARG A 126 0.37 16.69 -4.88
C ARG A 126 1.41 16.05 -3.96
N ILE A 127 1.17 14.80 -3.58
CA ILE A 127 2.18 14.00 -2.88
C ILE A 127 2.88 13.12 -3.90
N LEU A 128 4.20 13.12 -3.85
CA LEU A 128 5.05 12.27 -4.68
C LEU A 128 5.79 11.28 -3.79
N VAL A 129 5.69 10.00 -4.12
CA VAL A 129 6.53 8.94 -3.56
C VAL A 129 7.32 8.31 -4.68
N TYR A 130 8.63 8.15 -4.53
CA TYR A 130 9.45 7.45 -5.52
C TYR A 130 10.50 6.55 -4.88
N SER A 131 10.88 5.52 -5.61
CA SER A 131 11.93 4.59 -5.27
C SER A 131 12.91 4.40 -6.43
N ASP A 132 13.78 3.41 -6.31
CA ASP A 132 14.68 2.97 -7.38
C ASP A 132 13.96 2.24 -8.53
N GLU A 133 12.72 1.80 -8.31
CA GLU A 133 11.98 0.91 -9.23
C GLU A 133 10.61 1.43 -9.65
N GLY A 134 10.21 2.62 -9.18
CA GLY A 134 8.91 3.19 -9.53
C GLY A 134 8.56 4.44 -8.74
N TYR A 135 7.36 4.96 -8.98
CA TYR A 135 6.85 6.16 -8.33
C TYR A 135 5.32 6.15 -8.25
N ALA A 136 4.78 7.02 -7.42
CA ALA A 136 3.35 7.33 -7.33
C ALA A 136 3.16 8.83 -7.06
N ILE A 137 2.21 9.44 -7.77
CA ILE A 137 1.74 10.81 -7.58
C ILE A 137 0.30 10.71 -7.10
N ILE A 138 0.01 11.34 -5.97
CA ILE A 138 -1.31 11.40 -5.35
C ILE A 138 -1.86 12.81 -5.52
N ARG A 139 -3.05 12.90 -6.11
CA ARG A 139 -3.76 14.16 -6.32
C ARG A 139 -4.70 14.47 -5.14
N PRO A 140 -5.13 15.73 -4.97
CA PRO A 140 -6.12 16.09 -3.96
C PRO A 140 -7.45 15.34 -4.14
N THR A 141 -7.77 14.92 -5.36
CA THR A 141 -8.95 14.11 -5.67
C THR A 141 -8.89 12.68 -5.12
N GLY A 142 -7.73 12.24 -4.62
CA GLY A 142 -7.46 10.85 -4.24
C GLY A 142 -7.03 9.95 -5.40
N GLU A 143 -6.98 10.48 -6.63
CA GLU A 143 -6.42 9.75 -7.76
C GLU A 143 -4.92 9.51 -7.57
N VAL A 144 -4.51 8.25 -7.77
CA VAL A 144 -3.10 7.84 -7.72
C VAL A 144 -2.65 7.46 -9.13
N ARG A 145 -1.54 8.05 -9.60
CA ARG A 145 -0.89 7.70 -10.86
C ARG A 145 0.55 7.31 -10.61
N GLY A 146 1.04 6.27 -11.28
CA GLY A 146 2.40 5.83 -11.06
C GLY A 146 2.73 4.54 -11.76
N GLU A 147 3.86 3.97 -11.37
CA GLU A 147 4.32 2.67 -11.87
C GLU A 147 5.11 1.91 -10.80
N GLY A 148 5.25 0.60 -11.02
CA GLY A 148 6.04 -0.27 -10.17
C GLY A 148 5.38 -0.62 -8.83
N THR A 149 6.19 -1.11 -7.89
CA THR A 149 5.72 -1.53 -6.56
C THR A 149 5.20 -0.36 -5.74
N VAL A 150 5.74 0.85 -5.96
CA VAL A 150 5.31 2.06 -5.26
C VAL A 150 3.81 2.31 -5.50
N LEU A 151 3.33 2.28 -6.75
CA LEU A 151 1.89 2.44 -7.01
C LEU A 151 1.05 1.43 -6.23
N ARG A 152 1.42 0.14 -6.32
CA ARG A 152 0.70 -0.96 -5.66
C ARG A 152 0.63 -0.81 -4.14
N ASP A 153 1.68 -0.29 -3.53
CA ASP A 153 1.77 -0.13 -2.08
C ASP A 153 1.04 1.15 -1.60
N ILE A 154 0.93 2.17 -2.47
CA ILE A 154 0.33 3.48 -2.17
C ILE A 154 -1.18 3.52 -2.39
N GLU A 155 -1.72 2.86 -3.43
CA GLU A 155 -3.17 2.87 -3.71
C GLU A 155 -4.02 2.47 -2.49
N PRO A 156 -3.72 1.36 -1.77
CA PRO A 156 -4.51 1.00 -0.59
C PRO A 156 -4.38 2.01 0.55
N VAL A 157 -3.22 2.68 0.66
CA VAL A 157 -2.97 3.70 1.68
C VAL A 157 -3.86 4.91 1.46
N VAL A 158 -3.94 5.39 0.23
CA VAL A 158 -4.77 6.56 -0.13
C VAL A 158 -6.24 6.25 0.09
N ALA A 159 -6.70 5.07 -0.31
CA ALA A 159 -8.07 4.64 -0.08
C ALA A 159 -8.45 4.64 1.41
N LEU A 160 -7.59 4.09 2.27
CA LEU A 160 -7.82 4.11 3.72
C LEU A 160 -7.78 5.53 4.30
N ALA A 161 -6.81 6.34 3.89
CA ALA A 161 -6.68 7.72 4.35
C ALA A 161 -7.88 8.61 3.95
N ALA A 162 -8.55 8.29 2.84
CA ALA A 162 -9.76 8.95 2.38
C ALA A 162 -11.01 8.59 3.22
N MET A 163 -11.01 7.46 3.93
CA MET A 163 -12.11 7.10 4.82
C MET A 163 -12.06 7.97 6.10
N ASP A 164 -13.17 8.62 6.46
CA ASP A 164 -13.24 9.45 7.67
C ASP A 164 -13.15 8.62 8.96
N SER A 165 -13.69 7.39 8.94
CA SER A 165 -13.66 6.44 10.05
C SER A 165 -12.27 5.84 10.33
N TYR A 166 -11.34 5.92 9.37
CA TYR A 166 -9.99 5.41 9.55
C TYR A 166 -9.16 6.36 10.41
N GLU A 167 -8.51 5.86 11.45
CA GLU A 167 -7.55 6.66 12.22
C GLU A 167 -6.15 6.54 11.62
N VAL A 168 -5.61 7.67 11.17
CA VAL A 168 -4.24 7.73 10.66
C VAL A 168 -3.25 7.79 11.83
N PRO A 169 -2.35 6.80 11.97
CA PRO A 169 -1.29 6.84 12.98
C PRO A 169 -0.39 8.08 12.88
N GLU A 170 -0.10 8.66 14.04
CA GLU A 170 0.86 9.76 14.17
C GLU A 170 2.28 9.30 13.79
N PRO A 171 2.95 10.00 12.85
CA PRO A 171 4.26 9.59 12.37
C PRO A 171 5.37 9.84 13.41
N PRO A 172 6.39 8.97 13.49
CA PRO A 172 7.56 9.22 14.32
C PRO A 172 8.40 10.38 13.77
N GLU A 173 9.19 11.04 14.63
CA GLU A 173 10.08 12.13 14.22
C GLU A 173 11.14 11.67 13.19
N ASP A 174 11.68 10.45 13.35
CA ASP A 174 12.64 9.83 12.42
C ASP A 174 11.94 8.79 11.53
N TRP A 175 11.13 9.27 10.59
CA TRP A 175 10.37 8.43 9.66
C TRP A 175 11.17 8.06 8.39
N SER A 176 12.25 8.77 8.11
CA SER A 176 12.99 8.67 6.85
C SER A 176 13.70 7.32 6.70
N LEU A 177 13.98 6.94 5.44
CA LEU A 177 14.70 5.70 5.16
C LEU A 177 16.12 5.71 5.79
N PRO A 178 16.52 4.59 6.43
CA PRO A 178 17.81 4.52 7.12
C PRO A 178 18.99 4.65 6.16
N HIS A 179 20.16 4.98 6.69
CA HIS A 179 21.39 4.95 5.89
C HIS A 179 21.72 3.49 5.52
N PRO A 180 22.16 3.18 4.28
CA PRO A 180 22.53 1.82 3.89
C PRO A 180 23.48 1.14 4.89
N ASP A 181 24.50 1.85 5.35
CA ASP A 181 25.49 1.33 6.30
C ASP A 181 24.97 1.13 7.73
N SER A 182 23.79 1.66 8.04
CA SER A 182 23.15 1.45 9.34
C SER A 182 22.28 0.19 9.40
N VAL A 183 22.04 -0.46 8.24
CA VAL A 183 21.23 -1.68 8.14
C VAL A 183 22.03 -2.91 8.61
N PRO A 184 21.64 -3.59 9.70
CA PRO A 184 22.33 -4.78 10.19
C PRO A 184 22.32 -5.92 9.17
N GLU A 185 23.32 -6.81 9.25
CA GLU A 185 23.46 -7.98 8.36
C GLU A 185 22.50 -9.14 8.68
N GLY A 186 21.74 -9.06 9.77
CA GLY A 186 20.68 -10.02 10.09
C GLY A 186 19.94 -9.70 11.38
N SER A 187 18.62 -9.84 11.37
CA SER A 187 17.75 -9.68 12.54
C SER A 187 17.46 -11.02 13.25
N GLY A 188 17.68 -12.15 12.57
CA GLY A 188 17.33 -13.50 13.05
C GLY A 188 18.43 -14.25 13.80
N GLU A 189 19.59 -13.65 14.09
CA GLU A 189 20.77 -14.36 14.61
C GLU A 189 20.48 -15.11 15.92
N PHE A 190 19.73 -14.50 16.84
CA PHE A 190 19.39 -15.14 18.12
C PHE A 190 18.46 -16.35 17.95
N GLY A 191 17.41 -16.23 17.13
CA GLY A 191 16.50 -17.35 16.85
C GLY A 191 17.23 -18.51 16.16
N ASN A 192 18.07 -18.17 15.18
CA ASN A 192 18.94 -19.12 14.50
C ASN A 192 19.90 -19.82 15.48
N LEU A 193 20.49 -19.09 16.43
CA LEU A 193 21.38 -19.66 17.45
C LEU A 193 20.66 -20.68 18.34
N VAL A 194 19.43 -20.38 18.79
CA VAL A 194 18.65 -21.31 19.63
C VAL A 194 18.33 -22.59 18.86
N VAL A 195 17.85 -22.48 17.62
CA VAL A 195 17.56 -23.66 16.78
C VAL A 195 18.83 -24.45 16.49
N GLN A 196 19.95 -23.77 16.23
CA GLN A 196 21.24 -24.41 16.00
C GLN A 196 21.75 -25.15 17.25
N ALA A 197 21.55 -24.60 18.45
CA ALA A 197 21.89 -25.25 19.71
C ALA A 197 21.06 -26.53 19.93
N VAL A 198 19.75 -26.46 19.69
CA VAL A 198 18.86 -27.63 19.74
C VAL A 198 19.29 -28.67 18.72
N ALA A 199 19.57 -28.26 17.48
CA ALA A 199 20.06 -29.15 16.42
C ALA A 199 21.38 -29.83 16.81
N ALA A 200 22.32 -29.09 17.41
CA ALA A 200 23.60 -29.63 17.89
C ALA A 200 23.39 -30.68 18.98
N ILE A 201 22.57 -30.39 19.99
CA ILE A 201 22.22 -31.34 21.06
C ILE A 201 21.55 -32.58 20.48
N GLN A 202 20.63 -32.41 19.53
CA GLN A 202 19.91 -33.49 18.86
C GLN A 202 20.88 -34.42 18.09
N VAL A 203 21.81 -33.85 17.32
CA VAL A 203 22.83 -34.61 16.60
C VAL A 203 23.74 -35.36 17.57
N LEU A 204 24.17 -34.70 18.65
CA LEU A 204 25.00 -35.33 19.69
C LEU A 204 24.26 -36.48 20.39
N ALA A 205 22.98 -36.29 20.72
CA ALA A 205 22.14 -37.32 21.32
C ALA A 205 21.94 -38.51 20.37
N GLY A 206 21.66 -38.24 19.09
CA GLY A 206 21.54 -39.28 18.06
C GLY A 206 22.83 -40.07 17.86
N ALA A 207 23.96 -39.38 17.76
CA ALA A 207 25.28 -40.00 17.65
C ALA A 207 25.61 -40.84 18.91
N ALA A 208 25.37 -40.31 20.10
CA ALA A 208 25.59 -41.02 21.36
C ALA A 208 24.74 -42.28 21.47
N LEU A 209 23.47 -42.23 21.05
CA LEU A 209 22.57 -43.39 21.01
C LEU A 209 23.08 -44.48 20.06
N LEU A 210 23.58 -44.10 18.87
CA LEU A 210 24.14 -45.07 17.92
C LEU A 210 25.41 -45.73 18.45
N VAL A 211 26.32 -44.94 19.05
CA VAL A 211 27.54 -45.46 19.67
C VAL A 211 27.20 -46.40 20.83
N ALA A 212 26.27 -46.00 21.70
CA ALA A 212 25.83 -46.83 22.81
C ALA A 212 25.18 -48.13 22.32
N SER A 213 24.37 -48.08 21.26
CA SER A 213 23.79 -49.29 20.66
C SER A 213 24.83 -50.25 20.14
N ALA A 214 25.95 -49.76 19.60
CA ALA A 214 27.00 -50.60 19.04
C ALA A 214 27.95 -51.17 20.11
N VAL A 215 28.22 -50.43 21.18
CA VAL A 215 29.24 -50.79 22.20
C VAL A 215 28.64 -51.46 23.43
N ALA A 216 27.45 -51.06 23.86
CA ALA A 216 26.83 -51.55 25.09
C ALA A 216 25.84 -52.71 24.87
N ASP A 217 25.81 -53.26 23.65
CA ASP A 217 24.96 -54.39 23.25
C ASP A 217 23.50 -54.22 23.73
N LEU A 218 22.95 -53.03 23.46
CA LEU A 218 21.56 -52.69 23.74
C LEU A 218 20.70 -53.56 22.81
N GLY A 219 20.26 -54.73 23.28
CA GLY A 219 19.57 -55.77 22.52
C GLY A 219 18.17 -55.41 21.96
N THR A 220 17.91 -54.13 21.69
CA THR A 220 16.67 -53.60 21.12
C THR A 220 16.95 -52.79 19.85
N ILE A 221 16.11 -52.97 18.82
CA ILE A 221 16.17 -52.20 17.57
C ILE A 221 15.74 -50.74 17.75
N VAL A 222 15.06 -50.42 18.86
CA VAL A 222 14.53 -49.07 19.12
C VAL A 222 15.64 -48.04 19.26
N ALA A 223 16.73 -48.38 19.97
CA ALA A 223 17.84 -47.47 20.21
C ALA A 223 18.53 -46.98 18.92
N PRO A 224 18.93 -47.85 17.97
CA PRO A 224 19.55 -47.39 16.74
C PRO A 224 18.57 -46.65 15.82
N VAL A 225 17.29 -47.07 15.78
CA VAL A 225 16.26 -46.37 14.99
C VAL A 225 16.05 -44.95 15.51
N MET A 226 15.89 -44.78 16.83
CA MET A 226 15.76 -43.44 17.42
C MET A 226 17.01 -42.62 17.19
N GLY A 227 18.20 -43.20 17.34
CA GLY A 227 19.47 -42.51 17.04
C GLY A 227 19.52 -41.94 15.63
N ILE A 228 19.07 -42.72 14.63
CA ILE A 228 18.94 -42.25 13.24
C ILE A 228 17.93 -41.11 13.13
N VAL A 229 16.75 -41.23 13.75
CA VAL A 229 15.74 -40.16 13.74
C VAL A 229 16.28 -38.87 14.35
N PHE A 230 16.96 -38.95 15.49
CA PHE A 230 17.63 -37.81 16.13
C PHE A 230 18.63 -37.15 15.17
N LEU A 231 19.47 -37.93 14.49
CA LEU A 231 20.41 -37.40 13.49
C LEU A 231 19.69 -36.73 12.31
N LEU A 232 18.68 -37.38 11.74
CA LEU A 232 17.93 -36.83 10.59
C LEU A 232 17.25 -35.51 10.94
N VAL A 233 16.58 -35.44 12.09
CA VAL A 233 15.95 -34.21 12.58
C VAL A 233 17.01 -33.13 12.84
N GLY A 234 18.11 -33.46 13.50
CA GLY A 234 19.19 -32.51 13.78
C GLY A 234 19.80 -31.93 12.50
N VAL A 235 20.12 -32.79 11.51
CA VAL A 235 20.63 -32.37 10.20
C VAL A 235 19.61 -31.49 9.46
N PHE A 236 18.33 -31.86 9.49
CA PHE A 236 17.26 -31.06 8.90
C PHE A 236 17.18 -29.65 9.52
N LEU A 237 17.26 -29.55 10.85
CA LEU A 237 17.26 -28.25 11.54
C LEU A 237 18.47 -27.39 11.15
N PHE A 238 19.67 -27.99 11.02
CA PHE A 238 20.85 -27.27 10.51
C PHE A 238 20.64 -26.76 9.08
N ALA A 239 20.07 -27.57 8.20
CA ALA A 239 19.78 -27.17 6.82
C ALA A 239 18.77 -26.01 6.76
N MET A 240 17.73 -26.06 7.58
CA MET A 240 16.74 -24.98 7.71
C MET A 240 17.39 -23.66 8.14
N VAL A 241 18.22 -23.68 9.20
CA VAL A 241 18.92 -22.49 9.70
C VAL A 241 19.93 -21.96 8.67
N ALA A 242 20.66 -22.83 7.99
CA ALA A 242 21.59 -22.43 6.94
C ALA A 242 20.89 -21.69 5.80
N ASN A 243 19.72 -22.17 5.37
CA ASN A 243 18.92 -21.51 4.35
C ASN A 243 18.35 -20.16 4.85
N ALA A 244 17.86 -20.11 6.08
CA ALA A 244 17.35 -18.87 6.70
C ALA A 244 18.44 -17.80 6.78
N ARG A 245 19.63 -18.15 7.25
CA ARG A 245 20.77 -17.22 7.35
C ARG A 245 21.19 -16.67 5.98
N LEU A 246 21.18 -17.50 4.96
CA LEU A 246 21.52 -17.08 3.60
C LEU A 246 20.47 -16.11 3.04
N SER A 247 19.18 -16.44 3.22
CA SER A 247 18.07 -15.57 2.80
C SER A 247 18.07 -14.23 3.54
N ASP A 248 18.30 -14.22 4.85
CA ASP A 248 18.39 -12.99 5.64
C ASP A 248 19.52 -12.08 5.15
N ARG A 249 20.69 -12.66 4.91
CA ARG A 249 21.83 -11.91 4.39
C ARG A 249 21.52 -11.30 3.03
N PHE A 250 20.99 -12.08 2.09
CA PHE A 250 20.64 -11.60 0.75
C PHE A 250 19.62 -10.47 0.82
N ARG A 251 18.56 -10.62 1.61
CA ARG A 251 17.56 -9.56 1.80
C ARG A 251 18.17 -8.28 2.36
N SER A 252 19.09 -8.39 3.33
CA SER A 252 19.76 -7.21 3.89
C SER A 252 20.70 -6.54 2.89
N GLU A 253 21.40 -7.32 2.06
CA GLU A 253 22.29 -6.80 1.01
C GLU A 253 21.50 -6.13 -0.11
N GLU A 254 20.42 -6.75 -0.57
CA GLU A 254 19.48 -6.19 -1.55
C GLU A 254 18.89 -4.88 -1.04
N TYR A 255 18.36 -4.86 0.18
CA TYR A 255 17.82 -3.64 0.77
C TYR A 255 18.86 -2.51 0.87
N ARG A 256 20.11 -2.83 1.27
CA ARG A 256 21.19 -1.83 1.26
C ARG A 256 21.48 -1.32 -0.14
N GLU A 257 21.45 -2.20 -1.15
CA GLU A 257 21.70 -1.82 -2.53
C GLU A 257 20.64 -0.87 -3.06
N ARG A 258 19.36 -1.15 -2.78
CA ARG A 258 18.25 -0.26 -3.13
C ARG A 258 18.37 1.11 -2.45
N LEU A 259 18.73 1.12 -1.16
CA LEU A 259 19.00 2.38 -0.44
C LEU A 259 20.19 3.16 -1.03
N ARG A 260 21.21 2.47 -1.57
CA ARG A 260 22.32 3.13 -2.25
C ARG A 260 21.89 3.69 -3.59
N ALA A 261 21.16 2.93 -4.39
CA ALA A 261 20.63 3.37 -5.68
C ALA A 261 19.80 4.65 -5.52
N LEU A 262 18.90 4.67 -4.53
CA LEU A 262 18.06 5.82 -4.21
C LEU A 262 18.89 7.06 -3.78
N ARG A 263 19.99 6.87 -3.05
CA ARG A 263 20.87 7.97 -2.62
C ARG A 263 21.84 8.43 -3.70
N GLU A 264 22.32 7.52 -4.54
CA GLU A 264 23.21 7.83 -5.66
C GLU A 264 22.50 8.71 -6.68
N ALA A 265 21.18 8.51 -6.84
CA ALA A 265 20.35 9.37 -7.67
C ALA A 265 20.51 10.85 -7.32
N LYS A 266 20.79 11.22 -6.04
CA LYS A 266 20.98 12.58 -5.48
C LYS A 266 19.88 13.61 -5.74
N GLU A 267 19.14 13.43 -6.83
CA GLU A 267 18.03 14.17 -7.39
C GLU A 267 16.96 13.13 -7.78
N ARG A 268 15.73 13.60 -7.98
CA ARG A 268 14.58 12.79 -8.39
C ARG A 268 14.94 11.98 -9.66
N PRO A 269 14.61 10.67 -9.74
CA PRO A 269 14.88 9.88 -10.92
C PRO A 269 14.24 10.45 -12.19
N GLU A 270 14.92 10.34 -13.35
CA GLU A 270 14.47 10.91 -14.62
C GLU A 270 13.10 10.39 -15.11
N PHE A 271 12.68 9.20 -14.68
CA PHE A 271 11.39 8.62 -15.05
C PHE A 271 10.20 9.26 -14.31
N VAL A 272 10.44 10.07 -13.27
CA VAL A 272 9.38 10.71 -12.50
C VAL A 272 8.92 11.99 -13.23
N PRO A 273 7.66 12.05 -13.71
CA PRO A 273 7.20 13.10 -14.60
C PRO A 273 6.72 14.34 -13.83
N VAL A 274 7.61 14.98 -13.07
CA VAL A 274 7.29 16.22 -12.34
C VAL A 274 8.44 17.21 -12.53
N GLU A 275 8.19 18.25 -13.32
CA GLU A 275 9.12 19.36 -13.62
C GLU A 275 9.03 20.43 -12.51
N ASP A 276 9.75 20.20 -11.40
CA ASP A 276 10.05 21.13 -10.30
C ASP A 276 8.96 22.05 -9.70
N GLY A 277 8.72 21.82 -8.40
CA GLY A 277 7.97 22.69 -7.50
C GLY A 277 7.84 22.05 -6.12
N VAL A 278 8.96 21.74 -5.43
CA VAL A 278 8.88 21.17 -4.07
C VAL A 278 8.28 22.21 -3.13
N VAL A 279 7.15 21.88 -2.50
CA VAL A 279 6.54 22.75 -1.51
C VAL A 279 7.28 22.54 -0.20
N THR A 280 8.20 23.44 0.12
CA THR A 280 8.79 23.52 1.47
C THR A 280 7.84 24.27 2.40
N ASP A 281 7.79 23.91 3.68
CA ASP A 281 6.91 24.51 4.71
C ASP A 281 6.91 26.05 4.78
N GLY A 282 7.92 26.72 4.19
CA GLY A 282 7.98 28.18 4.07
C GLY A 282 7.01 28.80 3.06
N ASP A 283 6.53 28.04 2.07
CA ASP A 283 5.67 28.55 0.98
C ASP A 283 4.19 28.60 1.38
N ALA A 284 3.74 27.65 2.21
CA ALA A 284 2.37 27.65 2.77
C ALA A 284 2.09 28.87 3.67
N ALA A 285 3.13 29.43 4.29
CA ALA A 285 3.03 30.64 5.12
C ALA A 285 3.02 31.94 4.31
N ALA A 286 3.37 31.90 3.02
CA ALA A 286 3.35 33.07 2.13
C ALA A 286 1.97 33.27 1.49
N THR A 287 1.31 32.18 1.08
CA THR A 287 -0.03 32.20 0.50
C THR A 287 -1.12 32.67 1.46
N ASP A 288 -0.97 32.42 2.77
CA ASP A 288 -1.93 32.91 3.78
C ASP A 288 -1.75 34.41 4.06
N ARG A 289 -0.55 34.96 3.80
CA ARG A 289 -0.25 36.38 4.04
C ARG A 289 -0.75 37.30 2.92
N ASP A 290 -0.86 36.79 1.69
CA ASP A 290 -1.37 37.53 0.53
C ASP A 290 -2.91 37.51 0.43
N ARG A 291 -3.60 36.72 1.27
CA ARG A 291 -5.08 36.65 1.30
C ARG A 291 -5.72 37.73 2.18
N ASP A 292 -4.92 38.38 3.02
CA ASP A 292 -5.35 39.37 4.02
C ASP A 292 -4.95 40.84 3.68
N GLU A 293 -4.44 41.12 2.47
CA GLU A 293 -4.17 42.49 1.98
C GLU A 293 -5.19 43.02 0.94
#